data_AF-A0AAN6M1F9-F1
#
_entry.id   AF-A0AAN6M1F9-F1
#
_cell.length_a   1.000
_cell.length_b   1.000
_cell.length_c   1.000
_cell.angle_alpha   90.00
_cell.angle_beta   90.00
_cell.angle_gamma   90.00
#
_symmetry.space_group_name_H-M   'P 1'
#
loop_
_entity.id
_entity.type
_entity.pdbx_description
1 polymer ?
#
loop_
_entity_poly.entity_id
_entity_poly.type
_entity_poly.pdbx_seq_one_letter_code
_entity_poly.pdbx_strand_id
1 'polypeptide(L)'
;MSLGSNAVFGVKILGHTLYVLTGRQNVATIRKHKGNITDPGVHEFCLTRVFGVGQKAVNVYSSDNSGIQTKPAAASSVAPHNRVDYHTHKTFLKIFSGEGLNTMFKRWHVSFSRRLDDLRIENQWTEGPDLEGFWMPSLVASLNEAIAGPVLESVNPMFTKNFMEFYPYAHSLMRGLPKWLIPRAIHLRNTLMRDFSTWHSIARAFFQDSDIEEDNTDRWWGLSAIRDRQRLFSKVDNWDHSTLASLDFGLLWGANLNSHMAAIWMIIEIYKDANLLERVRGELSTMTTAPSERTQWIEELGKLPLLQSIYAEVLRLRTGVQTVFRDNRNDLQVNDWCFPKKSLIIVPTMDAHHDSTYWNTKNGLHPTNRFWSDRFLAYPGDPSSGPSREVDPTIRMGAGQQGPRYVSASSSDAWIPYGVGERACPGRHFARREMLAFCAIIVENFDIELPLLSKHGYVPANNTFYGLGVLRPKTSIPFRIKRRS
;
A
#
# COMPACT_ATOMS: atom_id res chain seq x y z
N MET A 1 10.46 -6.85 -21.34
CA MET A 1 9.98 -7.92 -22.24
C MET A 1 8.47 -7.97 -22.03
N SER A 2 7.66 -7.53 -23.00
CA SER A 2 6.19 -7.66 -22.91
C SER A 2 5.87 -9.10 -23.25
N LEU A 3 5.22 -9.83 -22.35
CA LEU A 3 5.00 -11.28 -22.48
C LEU A 3 3.85 -11.64 -23.43
N GLY A 4 3.39 -10.71 -24.28
CA GLY A 4 2.22 -10.89 -25.14
C GLY A 4 0.89 -10.69 -24.40
N SER A 5 -0.16 -10.37 -25.14
CA SER A 5 -1.51 -10.23 -24.60
C SER A 5 -2.05 -11.59 -24.15
N ASN A 6 -2.44 -11.71 -22.88
CA ASN A 6 -3.06 -12.92 -22.27
C ASN A 6 -2.14 -14.16 -22.11
N ALA A 7 -0.84 -13.96 -21.89
CA ALA A 7 0.06 -15.08 -21.68
C ALA A 7 -0.11 -15.76 -20.31
N VAL A 8 0.06 -17.09 -20.31
CA VAL A 8 0.21 -17.92 -19.13
C VAL A 8 1.48 -18.75 -19.30
N PHE A 9 2.35 -18.76 -18.30
CA PHE A 9 3.56 -19.58 -18.32
C PHE A 9 3.93 -20.07 -16.93
N GLY A 10 4.51 -21.27 -16.87
CA GLY A 10 5.02 -21.86 -15.64
C GLY A 10 6.52 -21.63 -15.49
N VAL A 11 6.95 -21.24 -14.30
CA VAL A 11 8.36 -21.12 -13.92
C VAL A 11 8.64 -22.09 -12.77
N LYS A 12 9.67 -22.92 -12.90
CA LYS A 12 10.18 -23.74 -11.80
C LYS A 12 11.30 -23.01 -11.09
N ILE A 13 11.07 -22.65 -9.82
CA ILE A 13 12.06 -21.97 -8.96
C ILE A 13 12.22 -22.78 -7.69
N LEU A 14 13.45 -23.25 -7.40
CA LEU A 14 13.80 -23.95 -6.16
C LEU A 14 12.84 -25.11 -5.79
N GLY A 15 12.42 -25.90 -6.79
CA GLY A 15 11.51 -27.05 -6.60
C GLY A 15 10.02 -26.69 -6.56
N HIS A 16 9.67 -25.41 -6.59
CA HIS A 16 8.29 -24.93 -6.68
C HIS A 16 7.92 -24.58 -8.11
N THR A 17 6.70 -24.91 -8.53
CA THR A 17 6.13 -24.43 -9.80
C THR A 17 5.27 -23.21 -9.51
N LEU A 18 5.61 -22.08 -10.14
CA LEU A 18 4.88 -20.83 -10.09
C LEU A 18 4.24 -20.59 -11.45
N TYR A 19 2.96 -20.27 -11.50
CA TYR A 19 2.29 -19.90 -12.73
C TYR A 19 2.16 -18.38 -12.80
N VAL A 20 2.67 -17.76 -13.86
CA VAL A 20 2.51 -16.33 -14.10
C VAL A 20 1.42 -16.14 -15.13
N LEU A 21 0.50 -15.25 -14.84
CA LEU A 21 -0.67 -14.99 -15.65
C LEU A 21 -0.84 -13.49 -15.88
N THR A 22 -0.81 -13.10 -17.16
CA THR A 22 -0.90 -11.71 -17.61
C THR A 22 -2.13 -11.49 -18.48
N GLY A 23 -2.44 -10.24 -18.80
CA GLY A 23 -3.52 -9.88 -19.72
C GLY A 23 -4.86 -9.59 -19.03
N ARG A 24 -5.58 -8.59 -19.57
CA ARG A 24 -6.80 -8.03 -18.97
C ARG A 24 -7.91 -9.06 -18.81
N GLN A 25 -8.10 -9.95 -19.79
CA GLN A 25 -9.15 -10.98 -19.73
C GLN A 25 -8.90 -11.99 -18.62
N ASN A 26 -7.64 -12.39 -18.42
CA ASN A 26 -7.26 -13.29 -17.34
C ASN A 26 -7.45 -12.62 -15.96
N VAL A 27 -7.07 -11.34 -15.83
CA VAL A 27 -7.32 -10.53 -14.63
C VAL A 27 -8.82 -10.41 -14.33
N ALA A 28 -9.64 -10.16 -15.36
CA ALA A 28 -11.10 -10.06 -15.23
C ALA A 28 -11.72 -11.35 -14.67
N THR A 29 -11.26 -12.50 -15.15
CA THR A 29 -11.75 -13.82 -14.70
C THR A 29 -11.35 -14.10 -13.26
N ILE A 30 -10.12 -13.76 -12.86
CA ILE A 30 -9.68 -13.87 -11.45
C ILE A 30 -10.50 -12.97 -10.54
N ARG A 31 -10.77 -11.73 -10.95
CA ARG A 31 -11.57 -10.78 -10.17
C ARG A 31 -12.98 -11.31 -9.88
N LYS A 32 -13.57 -12.06 -10.81
CA LYS A 32 -14.90 -12.67 -10.66
C LYS A 32 -14.89 -13.90 -9.75
N HIS A 33 -13.74 -14.51 -9.52
CA HIS A 33 -13.62 -15.70 -8.68
C HIS A 33 -13.75 -15.31 -7.19
N LYS A 34 -14.78 -15.83 -6.51
CA LYS A 34 -15.09 -15.51 -5.10
C LYS A 34 -14.97 -16.72 -4.19
N GLY A 35 -14.64 -16.49 -2.93
CA GLY A 35 -14.78 -17.46 -1.84
C GLY A 35 -13.75 -18.59 -1.78
N ASN A 36 -13.04 -18.88 -2.88
CA ASN A 36 -12.06 -19.96 -2.96
C ASN A 36 -10.60 -19.51 -3.12
N ILE A 37 -10.37 -18.24 -3.44
CA ILE A 37 -9.01 -17.69 -3.50
C ILE A 37 -8.50 -17.54 -2.07
N THR A 38 -7.54 -18.39 -1.71
CA THR A 38 -6.87 -18.41 -0.42
C THR A 38 -5.50 -17.73 -0.55
N ASP A 39 -5.24 -16.73 0.30
CA ASP A 39 -3.91 -16.12 0.47
C ASP A 39 -3.10 -16.60 1.72
N PRO A 40 -3.33 -17.80 2.31
CA PRO A 40 -2.41 -18.31 3.32
C PRO A 40 -1.01 -18.49 2.76
N GLY A 41 -0.81 -18.65 1.44
CA GLY A 41 0.52 -18.84 0.86
C GLY A 41 1.47 -17.65 1.06
N VAL A 42 1.01 -16.41 0.81
CA VAL A 42 1.84 -15.21 1.03
C VAL A 42 1.99 -14.93 2.52
N HIS A 43 0.92 -15.06 3.30
CA HIS A 43 0.98 -14.88 4.75
C HIS A 43 1.92 -15.90 5.41
N GLU A 44 1.77 -17.20 5.11
CA GLU A 44 2.65 -18.29 5.53
C GLU A 44 4.11 -18.00 5.16
N PHE A 45 4.34 -17.59 3.92
CA PHE A 45 5.68 -17.30 3.42
C PHE A 45 6.30 -16.10 4.14
N CYS A 46 5.60 -14.98 4.25
CA CYS A 46 6.07 -13.77 4.93
C CYS A 46 6.27 -14.02 6.44
N LEU A 47 5.31 -14.65 7.12
CA LEU A 47 5.41 -14.99 8.53
C LEU A 47 6.61 -15.89 8.81
N THR A 48 6.85 -16.90 7.96
CA THR A 48 7.99 -17.81 8.14
C THR A 48 9.31 -17.14 7.79
N ARG A 49 9.42 -16.52 6.61
CA ARG A 49 10.71 -16.08 6.05
C ARG A 49 11.10 -14.68 6.49
N VAL A 50 10.15 -13.74 6.48
CA VAL A 50 10.41 -12.32 6.78
C VAL A 50 10.33 -12.09 8.28
N PHE A 51 9.27 -12.56 8.94
CA PHE A 51 9.02 -12.26 10.35
C PHE A 51 9.52 -13.33 11.34
N GLY A 52 9.83 -14.54 10.85
CA GLY A 52 10.51 -15.58 11.63
C GLY A 52 9.61 -16.33 12.61
N VAL A 53 8.31 -16.43 12.31
CA VAL A 53 7.35 -17.22 13.09
C VAL A 53 7.70 -18.70 13.08
N GLY A 54 7.53 -19.37 14.23
CA GLY A 54 7.78 -20.80 14.36
C GLY A 54 6.81 -21.66 13.56
N GLN A 55 7.29 -22.80 13.06
CA GLN A 55 6.52 -23.68 12.16
C GLN A 55 5.18 -24.15 12.77
N LYS A 56 5.11 -24.38 14.09
CA LYS A 56 3.87 -24.79 14.76
C LYS A 56 2.75 -23.77 14.59
N ALA A 57 3.05 -22.48 14.74
CA ALA A 57 2.08 -21.40 14.56
C ALA A 57 1.72 -21.21 13.08
N VAL A 58 2.71 -21.31 12.19
CA VAL A 58 2.51 -21.22 10.74
C VAL A 58 1.61 -22.33 10.20
N ASN A 59 1.75 -23.56 10.72
CA ASN A 59 0.94 -24.71 10.29
C ASN A 59 -0.58 -24.49 10.47
N VAL A 60 -0.99 -23.60 11.37
CA VAL A 60 -2.39 -23.21 11.53
C VAL A 60 -2.92 -22.52 10.27
N TYR A 61 -2.13 -21.64 9.64
CA TYR A 61 -2.47 -21.01 8.36
C TYR A 61 -2.54 -22.03 7.23
N SER A 62 -1.58 -22.96 7.16
CA SER A 62 -1.54 -24.00 6.13
C SER A 62 -2.72 -24.99 6.25
N SER A 63 -3.26 -25.14 7.46
CA SER A 63 -4.38 -26.03 7.78
C SER A 63 -5.75 -25.33 7.67
N ASP A 64 -5.79 -23.99 7.60
CA ASP A 64 -7.04 -23.24 7.47
C ASP A 64 -7.60 -23.32 6.04
N ASN A 65 -8.64 -24.13 5.87
CA ASN A 65 -9.43 -24.21 4.64
C ASN A 65 -10.81 -23.55 4.78
N SER A 66 -11.07 -22.80 5.87
CA SER A 66 -12.38 -22.23 6.18
C SER A 66 -12.73 -20.99 5.35
N GLY A 67 -11.72 -20.22 4.93
CA GLY A 67 -11.84 -19.01 4.10
C GLY A 67 -12.36 -17.78 4.86
N ILE A 68 -12.45 -16.66 4.14
CA ILE A 68 -12.68 -15.31 4.70
C ILE A 68 -14.15 -14.93 4.96
N GLN A 69 -15.11 -15.81 4.66
CA GLN A 69 -16.53 -15.50 4.80
C GLN A 69 -17.01 -15.73 6.24
N THR A 70 -18.08 -15.06 6.66
CA THR A 70 -18.62 -15.27 8.03
C THR A 70 -18.99 -16.74 8.29
N LYS A 71 -19.68 -17.37 7.33
CA LYS A 71 -19.91 -18.82 7.33
C LYS A 71 -18.67 -19.51 6.76
N PRO A 72 -18.09 -20.51 7.46
CA PRO A 72 -16.98 -21.28 6.91
C PRO A 72 -17.44 -22.04 5.67
N ALA A 73 -16.50 -22.39 4.79
CA ALA A 73 -16.78 -23.26 3.67
C ALA A 73 -17.39 -24.60 4.15
N ALA A 74 -18.36 -25.13 3.41
CA ALA A 74 -19.14 -26.30 3.83
C ALA A 74 -18.28 -27.54 4.15
N ALA A 75 -17.15 -27.71 3.46
CA ALA A 75 -16.22 -28.83 3.67
C ALA A 75 -15.15 -28.57 4.75
N SER A 76 -15.15 -27.42 5.41
CA SER A 76 -14.15 -27.07 6.42
C SER A 76 -14.53 -27.59 7.80
N SER A 77 -13.63 -28.34 8.44
CA SER A 77 -13.73 -28.76 9.84
C SER A 77 -12.93 -27.88 10.81
N VAL A 78 -12.37 -26.76 10.34
CA VAL A 78 -11.59 -25.82 11.16
C VAL A 78 -12.46 -25.23 12.28
N ALA A 79 -12.02 -25.40 13.52
CA ALA A 79 -12.70 -24.85 14.69
C ALA A 79 -12.81 -23.31 14.61
N PRO A 80 -13.87 -22.68 15.14
CA PRO A 80 -14.10 -21.24 14.99
C PRO A 80 -12.92 -20.34 15.42
N HIS A 81 -12.19 -20.69 16.48
CA HIS A 81 -11.02 -19.93 16.94
C HIS A 81 -9.80 -20.06 16.03
N ASN A 82 -9.69 -21.16 15.26
CA ASN A 82 -8.57 -21.42 14.34
C ASN A 82 -8.81 -20.94 12.90
N ARG A 83 -9.90 -20.21 12.65
CA ARG A 83 -10.20 -19.60 11.34
C ARG A 83 -9.35 -18.35 11.09
N VAL A 84 -8.03 -18.53 11.05
CA VAL A 84 -7.04 -17.44 11.05
C VAL A 84 -7.12 -16.54 9.81
N ASP A 85 -7.50 -17.06 8.64
CA ASP A 85 -7.71 -16.26 7.43
C ASP A 85 -8.92 -15.33 7.59
N TYR A 86 -10.03 -15.86 8.13
CA TYR A 86 -11.22 -15.07 8.47
C TYR A 86 -10.92 -14.00 9.52
N HIS A 87 -10.28 -14.36 10.63
CA HIS A 87 -9.98 -13.42 11.71
C HIS A 87 -9.01 -12.32 11.26
N THR A 88 -8.00 -12.66 10.44
CA THR A 88 -7.10 -11.68 9.84
C THR A 88 -7.87 -10.72 8.92
N HIS A 89 -8.67 -11.25 8.00
CA HIS A 89 -9.46 -10.43 7.08
C HIS A 89 -10.45 -9.51 7.82
N LYS A 90 -11.17 -10.05 8.80
CA LYS A 90 -12.13 -9.31 9.62
C LYS A 90 -11.45 -8.17 10.40
N THR A 91 -10.31 -8.43 11.02
CA THR A 91 -9.60 -7.39 11.78
C THR A 91 -9.00 -6.31 10.87
N PHE A 92 -8.54 -6.67 9.67
CA PHE A 92 -8.14 -5.67 8.67
C PHE A 92 -9.31 -4.81 8.20
N LEU A 93 -10.49 -5.37 7.95
CA LEU A 93 -11.67 -4.57 7.62
C LEU A 93 -12.05 -3.61 8.75
N LYS A 94 -11.90 -4.02 10.01
CA LYS A 94 -12.15 -3.14 11.16
C LYS A 94 -11.18 -1.97 11.23
N ILE A 95 -9.92 -2.14 10.79
CA ILE A 95 -8.91 -1.06 10.73
C ILE A 95 -9.15 -0.16 9.52
N PHE A 96 -9.32 -0.75 8.33
CA PHE A 96 -9.18 -0.04 7.05
C PHE A 96 -10.50 0.32 6.37
N SER A 97 -11.64 0.16 7.06
CA SER A 97 -12.96 0.53 6.54
C SER A 97 -13.82 1.23 7.59
N GLY A 98 -14.84 1.95 7.14
CA GLY A 98 -15.82 2.62 8.00
C GLY A 98 -15.18 3.54 9.03
N GLU A 99 -15.63 3.41 10.28
CA GLU A 99 -15.15 4.21 11.41
C GLU A 99 -13.66 4.03 11.69
N GLY A 100 -13.14 2.80 11.65
CA GLY A 100 -11.72 2.53 11.89
C GLY A 100 -10.80 3.28 10.92
N LEU A 101 -11.20 3.34 9.64
CA LEU A 101 -10.49 4.13 8.62
C LEU A 101 -10.48 5.63 8.96
N ASN A 102 -11.62 6.16 9.40
CA ASN A 102 -11.75 7.57 9.76
C ASN A 102 -10.90 7.91 10.99
N THR A 103 -10.96 7.09 12.04
CA THR A 103 -10.16 7.25 13.26
C THR A 103 -8.68 7.14 12.98
N MET A 104 -8.26 6.13 12.20
CA MET A 104 -6.87 5.95 11.77
C MET A 104 -6.35 7.17 10.99
N PHE A 105 -7.14 7.71 10.04
CA PHE A 105 -6.76 8.91 9.29
C PHE A 105 -6.63 10.14 10.19
N LYS A 106 -7.56 10.36 11.12
CA LYS A 106 -7.48 11.49 12.07
C LYS A 106 -6.21 11.42 12.91
N ARG A 107 -5.89 10.24 13.45
CA ARG A 107 -4.68 10.02 14.26
C ARG A 107 -3.41 10.23 13.45
N TRP A 108 -3.36 9.69 12.23
CA TRP A 108 -2.25 9.91 11.31
C TRP A 108 -2.06 11.39 11.01
N HIS A 109 -3.14 12.11 10.67
CA HIS A 109 -3.07 13.53 10.34
C HIS A 109 -2.53 14.35 11.51
N VAL A 110 -3.01 14.11 12.74
CA VAL A 110 -2.52 14.80 13.94
C VAL A 110 -1.04 14.51 14.18
N SER A 111 -0.63 13.23 14.15
CA SER A 111 0.79 12.87 14.37
C SER A 111 1.68 13.44 13.26
N PHE A 112 1.24 13.40 12.01
CA PHE A 112 2.02 13.87 10.86
C PHE A 112 2.16 15.40 10.88
N SER A 113 1.09 16.15 11.14
CA SER A 113 1.16 17.61 11.27
C SER A 113 2.15 18.02 12.37
N ARG A 114 2.08 17.38 13.55
CA ARG A 114 3.03 17.65 14.64
C ARG A 114 4.48 17.40 14.22
N ARG A 115 4.75 16.26 13.56
CA ARG A 115 6.11 15.91 13.11
C ARG A 115 6.60 16.81 11.97
N LEU A 116 5.68 17.31 11.14
CA LEU A 116 6.00 18.29 10.11
C LEU A 116 6.43 19.62 10.74
N ASP A 117 5.73 20.09 11.77
CA ASP A 117 6.11 21.28 12.52
C ASP A 117 7.47 21.11 13.23
N ASP A 118 7.75 19.91 13.75
CA ASP A 118 9.03 19.57 14.38
C ASP A 118 10.22 19.63 13.41
N LEU A 119 10.00 19.55 12.09
CA LEU A 119 11.07 19.73 11.09
C LEU A 119 11.54 21.19 10.98
N ARG A 120 10.78 22.16 11.51
CA ARG A 120 11.14 23.59 11.57
C ARG A 120 11.63 24.16 10.23
N ILE A 121 10.94 23.82 9.15
CA ILE A 121 11.25 24.34 7.81
C ILE A 121 10.82 25.82 7.75
N GLU A 122 11.80 26.71 7.62
CA GLU A 122 11.61 28.16 7.55
C GLU A 122 11.44 28.67 6.11
N ASN A 123 11.29 29.98 5.93
CA ASN A 123 11.13 30.63 4.62
C ASN A 123 12.44 30.75 3.81
N GLN A 124 13.57 30.31 4.38
CA GLN A 124 14.86 30.26 3.70
C GLN A 124 15.09 28.88 3.07
N TRP A 125 15.78 28.86 1.93
CA TRP A 125 16.12 27.62 1.24
C TRP A 125 17.12 26.79 2.06
N THR A 126 16.71 25.58 2.42
CA THR A 126 17.56 24.56 3.05
C THR A 126 17.80 23.40 2.09
N GLU A 127 19.04 22.93 2.02
CA GLU A 127 19.44 21.78 1.20
C GLU A 127 19.31 20.46 1.98
N GLY A 128 18.85 19.42 1.29
CA GLY A 128 18.77 18.06 1.80
C GLY A 128 19.38 17.05 0.80
N PRO A 129 20.09 16.01 1.29
CA PRO A 129 20.79 15.08 0.41
C PRO A 129 19.87 14.07 -0.27
N ASP A 130 18.71 13.78 0.32
CA ASP A 130 17.76 12.79 -0.18
C ASP A 130 16.33 13.09 0.22
N LEU A 131 15.46 13.32 -0.76
CA LEU A 131 14.05 13.64 -0.57
C LEU A 131 13.27 12.47 0.08
N GLU A 132 13.60 11.23 -0.28
CA GLU A 132 12.97 10.04 0.31
C GLU A 132 13.32 9.94 1.80
N GLY A 133 14.61 9.94 2.12
CA GLY A 133 15.11 9.88 3.49
C GLY A 133 14.66 11.04 4.38
N PHE A 134 14.31 12.20 3.81
CA PHE A 134 13.77 13.34 4.54
C PHE A 134 12.33 13.12 5.01
N TRP A 135 11.45 12.62 4.14
CA TRP A 135 10.02 12.48 4.45
C TRP A 135 9.65 11.17 5.14
N MET A 136 10.38 10.09 4.84
CA MET A 136 10.08 8.74 5.34
C MET A 136 10.01 8.64 6.87
N PRO A 137 10.92 9.21 7.67
CA PRO A 137 10.88 9.09 9.12
C PRO A 137 9.56 9.60 9.72
N SER A 138 9.09 10.78 9.28
CA SER A 138 7.84 11.37 9.77
C SER A 138 6.62 10.57 9.32
N LEU A 139 6.59 10.16 8.05
CA LEU A 139 5.49 9.35 7.50
C LEU A 139 5.35 7.99 8.22
N VAL A 140 6.47 7.28 8.42
CA VAL A 140 6.48 5.97 9.07
C VAL A 140 6.08 6.08 10.54
N ALA A 141 6.68 7.02 11.28
CA ALA A 141 6.38 7.18 12.69
C ALA A 141 4.92 7.60 12.93
N SER A 142 4.37 8.48 12.08
CA SER A 142 2.97 8.88 12.18
C SER A 142 1.99 7.74 11.91
N LEU A 143 2.29 6.89 10.94
CA LEU A 143 1.43 5.76 10.63
C LEU A 143 1.51 4.65 11.69
N ASN A 144 2.69 4.38 12.23
CA ASN A 144 2.86 3.47 13.35
C ASN A 144 2.08 3.96 14.58
N GLU A 145 2.22 5.23 14.96
CA GLU A 145 1.50 5.84 16.08
C GLU A 145 -0.02 5.85 15.87
N ALA A 146 -0.47 6.07 14.63
CA ALA A 146 -1.88 6.02 14.27
C ALA A 146 -2.51 4.64 14.50
N ILE A 147 -1.77 3.57 14.21
CA ILE A 147 -2.25 2.18 14.34
C ILE A 147 -2.03 1.63 15.75
N ALA A 148 -0.79 1.69 16.26
CA ALA A 148 -0.32 1.00 17.45
C ALA A 148 -0.29 1.88 18.72
N GLY A 149 -0.57 3.18 18.57
CA GLY A 149 -0.47 4.14 19.66
C GLY A 149 0.98 4.57 19.94
N PRO A 150 1.17 5.56 20.82
CA PRO A 150 2.47 6.17 21.08
C PRO A 150 3.44 5.24 21.83
N VAL A 151 2.94 4.27 22.60
CA VAL A 151 3.78 3.46 23.52
C VAL A 151 4.84 2.66 22.77
N LEU A 152 4.52 2.10 21.59
CA LEU A 152 5.47 1.32 20.79
C LEU A 152 6.78 2.06 20.55
N GLU A 153 6.73 3.32 20.11
CA GLU A 153 7.93 4.11 19.83
C GLU A 153 8.48 4.81 21.08
N SER A 154 7.63 5.16 22.03
CA SER A 154 8.06 5.81 23.28
C SER A 154 9.01 4.92 24.10
N VAL A 155 8.76 3.61 24.11
CA VAL A 155 9.58 2.63 24.84
C VAL A 155 10.67 2.00 23.97
N ASN A 156 10.61 2.20 22.65
CA ASN A 156 11.60 1.72 21.69
C ASN A 156 12.07 2.87 20.78
N PRO A 157 12.93 3.80 21.25
CA PRO A 157 13.28 5.02 20.51
C PRO A 157 13.94 4.79 19.14
N MET A 158 14.54 3.62 18.95
CA MET A 158 15.20 3.25 17.68
C MET A 158 14.26 2.53 16.70
N PHE A 159 12.99 2.29 17.09
CA PHE A 159 12.05 1.47 16.33
C PHE A 159 11.90 1.95 14.88
N THR A 160 11.50 3.20 14.67
CA THR A 160 11.27 3.75 13.32
C THR A 160 12.51 3.65 12.43
N LYS A 161 13.70 3.96 12.96
CA LYS A 161 14.96 3.82 12.22
C LYS A 161 15.24 2.37 11.84
N ASN A 162 15.17 1.45 12.81
CA ASN A 162 15.40 0.02 12.58
C ASN A 162 14.38 -0.58 11.62
N PHE A 163 13.12 -0.13 11.71
CA PHE A 163 12.01 -0.57 10.88
C PHE A 163 12.20 -0.18 9.41
N MET A 164 12.59 1.07 9.16
CA MET A 164 12.94 1.54 7.81
C MET A 164 14.17 0.82 7.25
N GLU A 165 15.20 0.62 8.06
CA GLU A 165 16.42 -0.09 7.64
C GLU A 165 16.15 -1.58 7.36
N PHE A 166 15.19 -2.19 8.06
CA PHE A 166 14.82 -3.58 7.86
C PHE A 166 14.17 -3.82 6.48
N TYR A 167 13.39 -2.86 5.98
CA TYR A 167 12.53 -3.08 4.82
C TYR A 167 13.25 -3.55 3.54
N PRO A 168 14.37 -2.95 3.10
CA PRO A 168 15.11 -3.42 1.93
C PRO A 168 15.59 -4.88 2.02
N TYR A 169 15.72 -5.43 3.23
CA TYR A 169 16.12 -6.82 3.42
C TYR A 169 15.01 -7.85 3.17
N ALA A 170 13.76 -7.43 2.98
CA ALA A 170 12.63 -8.33 2.74
C ALA A 170 12.90 -9.30 1.57
N HIS A 171 13.48 -8.82 0.46
CA HIS A 171 13.84 -9.69 -0.67
C HIS A 171 14.88 -10.75 -0.31
N SER A 172 15.91 -10.37 0.42
CA SER A 172 16.96 -11.29 0.86
C SER A 172 16.41 -12.37 1.80
N LEU A 173 15.48 -11.99 2.69
CA LEU A 173 14.80 -12.91 3.60
C LEU A 173 13.86 -13.86 2.86
N MET A 174 13.07 -13.35 1.93
CA MET A 174 12.16 -14.17 1.10
C MET A 174 12.90 -15.16 0.22
N ARG A 175 14.07 -14.79 -0.33
CA ARG A 175 14.93 -15.73 -1.08
C ARG A 175 15.49 -16.87 -0.21
N GLY A 176 15.32 -16.80 1.11
CA GLY A 176 15.79 -17.83 2.02
C GLY A 176 17.31 -17.92 2.12
N LEU A 177 18.02 -16.79 1.91
CA LEU A 177 19.47 -16.76 2.02
C LEU A 177 19.92 -17.23 3.42
N PRO A 178 20.99 -18.04 3.52
CA PRO A 178 21.56 -18.45 4.81
C PRO A 178 21.80 -17.25 5.75
N LYS A 179 21.46 -17.41 7.03
CA LYS A 179 21.50 -16.32 8.04
C LYS A 179 22.85 -15.59 8.12
N TRP A 180 23.95 -16.31 7.89
CA TRP A 180 25.31 -15.78 7.92
C TRP A 180 25.67 -14.89 6.71
N LEU A 181 24.92 -14.96 5.60
CA LEU A 181 25.04 -14.04 4.46
C LEU A 181 24.29 -12.73 4.68
N ILE A 182 23.32 -12.71 5.60
CA ILE A 182 22.46 -11.57 5.88
C ILE A 182 22.39 -11.26 7.38
N PRO A 183 23.53 -11.17 8.10
CA PRO A 183 23.54 -11.04 9.56
C PRO A 183 22.84 -9.76 10.03
N ARG A 184 22.96 -8.66 9.27
CA ARG A 184 22.29 -7.39 9.58
C ARG A 184 20.76 -7.51 9.50
N ALA A 185 20.23 -8.18 8.48
CA ALA A 185 18.80 -8.42 8.34
C ALA A 185 18.24 -9.25 9.51
N ILE A 186 18.97 -10.30 9.91
CA ILE A 186 18.57 -11.16 11.03
C ILE A 186 18.63 -10.40 12.35
N HIS A 187 19.66 -9.59 12.56
CA HIS A 187 19.78 -8.73 13.74
C HIS A 187 18.60 -7.75 13.83
N LEU A 188 18.32 -6.99 12.76
CA LEU A 188 17.21 -6.05 12.70
C LEU A 188 15.86 -6.72 12.96
N ARG A 189 15.60 -7.87 12.33
CA ARG A 189 14.38 -8.66 12.58
C ARG A 189 14.22 -9.00 14.06
N ASN A 190 15.28 -9.51 14.69
CA ASN A 190 15.24 -9.92 16.08
C ASN A 190 15.06 -8.71 17.02
N THR A 191 15.67 -7.57 16.70
CA THR A 191 15.46 -6.31 17.44
C THR A 191 14.01 -5.85 17.33
N LEU A 192 13.45 -5.77 16.12
CA LEU A 192 12.06 -5.36 15.94
C LEU A 192 11.09 -6.31 16.66
N MET A 193 11.30 -7.62 16.58
CA MET A 193 10.50 -8.60 17.33
C MET A 193 10.55 -8.40 18.85
N ARG A 194 11.70 -7.96 19.39
CA ARG A 194 11.80 -7.57 20.82
C ARG A 194 11.02 -6.29 21.08
N ASP A 195 11.13 -5.28 20.22
CA ASP A 195 10.41 -4.01 20.36
C ASP A 195 8.88 -4.24 20.44
N PHE A 196 8.33 -5.07 19.54
CA PHE A 196 6.91 -5.48 19.59
C PHE A 196 6.57 -6.27 20.87
N SER A 197 7.46 -7.17 21.31
CA SER A 197 7.23 -7.94 22.54
C SER A 197 7.21 -7.04 23.79
N THR A 198 8.11 -6.06 23.86
CA THR A 198 8.15 -5.03 24.91
C THR A 198 6.87 -4.23 24.91
N TRP A 199 6.46 -3.71 23.74
CA TRP A 199 5.21 -2.96 23.59
C TRP A 199 4.01 -3.76 24.07
N HIS A 200 3.84 -5.00 23.58
CA HIS A 200 2.73 -5.87 23.97
C HIS A 200 2.72 -6.18 25.47
N SER A 201 3.88 -6.36 26.09
CA SER A 201 3.99 -6.68 27.52
C SER A 201 3.58 -5.49 28.38
N ILE A 202 4.04 -4.29 28.03
CA ILE A 202 3.64 -3.04 28.70
C ILE A 202 2.14 -2.80 28.50
N ALA A 203 1.65 -2.90 27.27
CA ALA A 203 0.25 -2.66 26.99
C ALA A 203 -0.68 -3.65 27.71
N ARG A 204 -0.28 -4.92 27.86
CA ARG A 204 -1.04 -5.90 28.69
C ARG A 204 -0.98 -5.60 30.19
N ALA A 205 0.15 -5.10 30.69
CA ALA A 205 0.33 -4.88 32.12
C ALA A 205 -0.40 -3.62 32.62
N PHE A 206 -0.51 -2.59 31.78
CA PHE A 206 -0.96 -1.27 32.22
C PHE A 206 -2.33 -0.84 31.65
N PHE A 207 -2.80 -1.43 30.56
CA PHE A 207 -4.11 -1.08 29.98
C PHE A 207 -5.25 -1.38 30.97
N GLN A 208 -6.13 -0.42 31.14
CA GLN A 208 -7.40 -0.55 31.85
C GLN A 208 -8.55 -0.06 30.95
N ASP A 209 -9.76 -0.58 31.14
CA ASP A 209 -10.92 -0.15 30.32
C ASP A 209 -11.23 1.35 30.49
N SER A 210 -10.83 1.96 31.60
CA SER A 210 -10.91 3.41 31.82
C SER A 210 -9.95 4.25 30.96
N ASP A 211 -8.97 3.63 30.31
CA ASP A 211 -8.04 4.30 29.40
C ASP A 211 -8.61 4.48 27.98
N ILE A 212 -9.79 3.91 27.70
CA ILE A 212 -10.42 4.01 26.38
C ILE A 212 -10.98 5.43 26.20
N GLU A 213 -10.50 6.11 25.17
CA GLU A 213 -10.95 7.44 24.77
C GLU A 213 -12.30 7.39 24.04
N GLU A 214 -12.95 8.56 23.85
CA GLU A 214 -14.27 8.67 23.21
C GLU A 214 -14.31 8.08 21.79
N ASP A 215 -13.20 8.13 21.05
CA ASP A 215 -13.07 7.57 19.70
C ASP A 215 -12.71 6.06 19.69
N ASN A 216 -12.82 5.41 20.86
CA ASN A 216 -12.51 4.02 21.11
C ASN A 216 -11.02 3.67 20.89
N THR A 217 -10.12 4.64 20.97
CA THR A 217 -8.67 4.40 20.97
C THR A 217 -8.08 4.49 22.36
N ASP A 218 -6.82 4.09 22.51
CA ASP A 218 -6.09 4.24 23.77
C ASP A 218 -4.59 4.40 23.51
N ARG A 219 -3.87 4.91 24.51
CA ARG A 219 -2.41 5.13 24.40
C ARG A 219 -1.58 3.84 24.33
N TRP A 220 -2.09 2.74 24.88
CA TRP A 220 -1.36 1.48 25.04
C TRP A 220 -1.37 0.63 23.77
N TRP A 221 -2.54 0.46 23.16
CA TRP A 221 -2.73 -0.36 21.96
C TRP A 221 -3.02 0.44 20.69
N GLY A 222 -3.34 1.74 20.81
CA GLY A 222 -3.76 2.55 19.67
C GLY A 222 -5.20 2.26 19.28
N LEU A 223 -5.41 1.74 18.07
CA LEU A 223 -6.75 1.45 17.57
C LEU A 223 -7.40 0.29 18.34
N SER A 224 -8.72 0.36 18.58
CA SER A 224 -9.49 -0.75 19.18
C SER A 224 -9.31 -2.08 18.47
N ALA A 225 -9.09 -2.05 17.15
CA ALA A 225 -8.83 -3.25 16.37
C ALA A 225 -7.54 -3.98 16.79
N ILE A 226 -6.53 -3.29 17.33
CA ILE A 226 -5.34 -3.92 17.90
C ILE A 226 -5.69 -4.67 19.19
N ARG A 227 -6.48 -4.07 20.09
CA ARG A 227 -7.01 -4.76 21.29
C ARG A 227 -7.80 -6.01 20.91
N ASP A 228 -8.66 -5.90 19.91
CA ASP A 228 -9.45 -7.04 19.42
C ASP A 228 -8.58 -8.14 18.82
N ARG A 229 -7.54 -7.79 18.08
CA ARG A 229 -6.56 -8.76 17.54
C ARG A 229 -5.89 -9.52 18.66
N GLN A 230 -5.48 -8.85 19.74
CA GLN A 230 -4.91 -9.52 20.92
C GLN A 230 -5.90 -10.50 21.56
N ARG A 231 -7.18 -10.10 21.73
CA ARG A 231 -8.24 -10.95 22.29
C ARG A 231 -8.63 -12.14 21.40
N LEU A 232 -8.63 -11.94 20.08
CA LEU A 232 -8.98 -12.98 19.10
C LEU A 232 -7.86 -13.98 18.91
N PHE A 233 -6.64 -13.50 18.65
CA PHE A 233 -5.52 -14.36 18.28
C PHE A 233 -4.87 -15.09 19.44
N SER A 234 -5.05 -14.61 20.69
CA SER A 234 -4.62 -15.34 21.89
C SER A 234 -5.36 -16.67 22.10
N LYS A 235 -6.48 -16.89 21.40
CA LYS A 235 -7.27 -18.13 21.46
C LYS A 235 -6.90 -19.12 20.36
N VAL A 236 -6.02 -18.77 19.44
CA VAL A 236 -5.62 -19.65 18.32
C VAL A 236 -4.69 -20.73 18.85
N ASP A 237 -4.96 -21.99 18.49
CA ASP A 237 -4.15 -23.11 18.95
C ASP A 237 -2.72 -23.00 18.43
N ASN A 238 -1.73 -23.34 19.27
CA ASN A 238 -0.30 -23.27 18.96
C ASN A 238 0.25 -21.86 18.69
N TRP A 239 -0.51 -20.81 18.99
CA TRP A 239 0.00 -19.43 18.95
C TRP A 239 0.38 -18.96 20.35
N ASP A 240 1.45 -18.17 20.40
CA ASP A 240 1.99 -17.58 21.62
C ASP A 240 2.13 -16.05 21.47
N HIS A 241 2.57 -15.38 22.53
CA HIS A 241 2.77 -13.93 22.50
C HIS A 241 3.79 -13.47 21.43
N SER A 242 4.77 -14.31 21.10
CA SER A 242 5.73 -14.02 20.03
C SER A 242 5.06 -14.04 18.65
N THR A 243 4.16 -14.99 18.43
CA THR A 243 3.34 -15.07 17.22
C THR A 243 2.47 -13.82 17.07
N LEU A 244 1.81 -13.39 18.16
CA LEU A 244 1.00 -12.17 18.14
C LEU A 244 1.85 -10.92 17.83
N ALA A 245 3.05 -10.79 18.43
CA ALA A 245 4.00 -9.73 18.10
C ALA A 245 4.39 -9.74 16.62
N SER A 246 4.60 -10.92 16.03
CA SER A 246 4.91 -11.04 14.61
C SER A 246 3.74 -10.65 13.69
N LEU A 247 2.50 -10.89 14.10
CA LEU A 247 1.32 -10.54 13.30
C LEU A 247 1.12 -9.03 13.25
N ASP A 248 1.35 -8.35 14.37
CA ASP A 248 1.29 -6.88 14.43
C ASP A 248 2.51 -6.24 13.77
N PHE A 249 3.67 -6.90 13.80
CA PHE A 249 4.80 -6.53 12.93
C PHE A 249 4.44 -6.62 11.45
N GLY A 250 3.81 -7.72 11.03
CA GLY A 250 3.33 -7.87 9.65
C GLY A 250 2.31 -6.81 9.25
N LEU A 251 1.40 -6.45 10.15
CA LEU A 251 0.42 -5.37 9.94
C LEU A 251 1.12 -4.02 9.72
N LEU A 252 2.02 -3.60 10.63
CA LEU A 252 2.73 -2.33 10.47
C LEU A 252 3.62 -2.36 9.22
N TRP A 253 4.31 -3.46 8.95
CA TRP A 253 5.13 -3.62 7.75
C TRP A 253 4.32 -3.46 6.46
N GLY A 254 3.15 -4.09 6.38
CA GLY A 254 2.27 -3.99 5.21
C GLY A 254 1.56 -2.64 5.08
N ALA A 255 1.28 -1.96 6.20
CA ALA A 255 0.66 -0.63 6.21
C ALA A 255 1.61 0.47 5.71
N ASN A 256 2.91 0.31 5.95
CA ASN A 256 3.91 1.35 5.69
C ASN A 256 4.57 1.23 4.30
N LEU A 257 5.31 2.28 3.95
CA LEU A 257 6.32 2.37 2.87
C LEU A 257 5.79 2.34 1.43
N ASN A 258 4.75 1.57 1.11
CA ASN A 258 4.17 1.56 -0.24
C ASN A 258 3.47 2.89 -0.57
N SER A 259 2.50 3.29 0.25
CA SER A 259 1.78 4.56 0.10
C SER A 259 2.71 5.76 0.26
N HIS A 260 3.66 5.69 1.21
CA HIS A 260 4.67 6.73 1.43
C HIS A 260 5.53 6.97 0.20
N MET A 261 6.10 5.91 -0.39
CA MET A 261 6.88 6.05 -1.62
C MET A 261 6.03 6.56 -2.78
N ALA A 262 4.79 6.11 -2.90
CA ALA A 262 3.90 6.61 -3.95
C ALA A 262 3.56 8.10 -3.74
N ALA A 263 3.34 8.53 -2.50
CA ALA A 263 3.11 9.94 -2.18
C ALA A 263 4.36 10.80 -2.49
N ILE A 264 5.56 10.32 -2.18
CA ILE A 264 6.82 10.97 -2.53
C ILE A 264 7.00 11.03 -4.05
N TRP A 265 6.61 10.00 -4.80
CA TRP A 265 6.57 10.05 -6.26
C TRP A 265 5.60 11.13 -6.78
N MET A 266 4.44 11.34 -6.15
CA MET A 266 3.56 12.46 -6.52
C MET A 266 4.29 13.80 -6.36
N ILE A 267 5.01 14.01 -5.25
CA ILE A 267 5.82 15.22 -5.03
C ILE A 267 6.89 15.37 -6.12
N ILE A 268 7.62 14.30 -6.44
CA ILE A 268 8.66 14.31 -7.48
C ILE A 268 8.06 14.70 -8.84
N GLU A 269 6.93 14.08 -9.23
CA GLU A 269 6.31 14.32 -10.53
C GLU A 269 5.67 15.73 -10.62
N ILE A 270 5.18 16.28 -9.51
CA ILE A 270 4.62 17.63 -9.44
C ILE A 270 5.73 18.69 -9.46
N TYR A 271 6.72 18.60 -8.58
CA TYR A 271 7.74 19.66 -8.42
C TYR A 271 8.81 19.66 -9.51
N LYS A 272 8.92 18.61 -10.34
CA LYS A 272 9.77 18.64 -11.53
C LYS A 272 9.18 19.48 -12.67
N ASP A 273 7.89 19.81 -12.63
CA ASP A 273 7.15 20.51 -13.69
C ASP A 273 6.41 21.71 -13.10
N ALA A 274 6.92 22.92 -13.35
CA ALA A 274 6.36 24.14 -12.82
C ALA A 274 4.90 24.39 -13.28
N ASN A 275 4.54 23.98 -14.50
CA ASN A 275 3.17 24.12 -14.99
C ASN A 275 2.23 23.17 -14.24
N LEU A 276 2.68 21.93 -14.01
CA LEU A 276 1.90 20.98 -13.21
C LEU A 276 1.73 21.46 -11.77
N LEU A 277 2.80 21.96 -11.14
CA LEU A 277 2.74 22.53 -9.80
C LEU A 277 1.73 23.68 -9.71
N GLU A 278 1.73 24.61 -10.67
CA GLU A 278 0.77 25.70 -10.74
C GLU A 278 -0.68 25.18 -10.87
N ARG A 279 -0.92 24.19 -11.75
CA ARG A 279 -2.24 23.58 -11.93
C ARG A 279 -2.75 22.89 -10.66
N VAL A 280 -1.87 22.17 -9.95
CA VAL A 280 -2.23 21.51 -8.68
C VAL A 280 -2.52 22.55 -7.59
N ARG A 281 -1.71 23.61 -7.49
CA ARG A 281 -1.97 24.73 -6.56
C ARG A 281 -3.29 25.43 -6.88
N GLY A 282 -3.57 25.65 -8.16
CA GLY A 282 -4.84 26.21 -8.62
C GLY A 282 -6.03 25.32 -8.24
N GLU A 283 -5.91 24.00 -8.42
CA GLU A 283 -6.96 23.06 -8.03
C GLU A 283 -7.18 23.03 -6.50
N LEU A 284 -6.11 23.00 -5.71
CA LEU A 284 -6.18 23.06 -4.24
C LEU A 284 -6.79 24.38 -3.74
N SER A 285 -6.53 25.50 -4.42
CA SER A 285 -7.10 26.81 -4.05
C SER A 285 -8.63 26.90 -4.17
N THR A 286 -9.27 25.93 -4.85
CA THR A 286 -10.73 25.86 -4.94
C THR A 286 -11.38 25.22 -3.71
N MET A 287 -10.58 24.63 -2.82
CA MET A 287 -11.08 23.98 -1.63
C MET A 287 -11.66 24.98 -0.63
N THR A 288 -12.69 24.56 0.07
CA THR A 288 -13.39 25.39 1.07
C THR A 288 -13.17 24.91 2.50
N THR A 289 -12.81 23.64 2.68
CA THR A 289 -12.56 23.05 4.01
C THR A 289 -11.11 23.17 4.42
N ALA A 290 -10.87 23.48 5.69
CA ALA A 290 -9.52 23.58 6.23
C ALA A 290 -8.96 22.20 6.61
N PRO A 291 -7.62 21.99 6.58
CA PRO A 291 -7.01 20.74 7.06
C PRO A 291 -7.42 20.34 8.48
N SER A 292 -7.73 21.31 9.35
CA SER A 292 -8.22 21.09 10.71
C SER A 292 -9.56 20.34 10.78
N GLU A 293 -10.39 20.42 9.74
CA GLU A 293 -11.66 19.72 9.61
C GLU A 293 -11.48 18.23 9.27
N ARG A 294 -10.28 17.81 8.87
CA ARG A 294 -9.84 16.41 8.68
C ARG A 294 -10.73 15.58 7.75
N THR A 295 -11.86 15.05 8.24
CA THR A 295 -12.73 14.14 7.47
C THR A 295 -13.34 14.85 6.26
N GLN A 296 -13.89 16.04 6.43
CA GLN A 296 -14.45 16.83 5.33
C GLN A 296 -13.37 17.22 4.33
N TRP A 297 -12.20 17.65 4.84
CA TRP A 297 -11.04 18.01 4.04
C TRP A 297 -10.55 16.87 3.15
N ILE A 298 -10.41 15.66 3.69
CA ILE A 298 -9.98 14.52 2.87
C ILE A 298 -11.05 14.05 1.87
N GLU A 299 -12.33 14.24 2.19
CA GLU A 299 -13.42 13.99 1.26
C GLU A 299 -13.43 15.00 0.10
N GLU A 300 -13.13 16.27 0.36
CA GLU A 300 -12.99 17.32 -0.65
C GLU A 300 -11.76 17.08 -1.55
N LEU A 301 -10.58 16.78 -0.97
CA LEU A 301 -9.39 16.33 -1.73
C LEU A 301 -9.69 15.13 -2.64
N GLY A 302 -10.57 14.24 -2.16
CA GLY A 302 -11.03 13.07 -2.88
C GLY A 302 -11.78 13.38 -4.19
N LYS A 303 -12.19 14.64 -4.40
CA LYS A 303 -12.99 15.10 -5.55
C LYS A 303 -12.18 15.90 -6.57
N LEU A 304 -10.96 16.30 -6.23
CA LEU A 304 -10.08 17.12 -7.08
C LEU A 304 -9.55 16.31 -8.28
N PRO A 305 -10.01 16.58 -9.51
CA PRO A 305 -9.78 15.67 -10.64
C PRO A 305 -8.30 15.47 -11.01
N LEU A 306 -7.51 16.54 -11.08
CA LEU A 306 -6.09 16.46 -11.44
C LEU A 306 -5.29 15.73 -10.36
N LEU A 307 -5.50 16.04 -9.08
CA LEU A 307 -4.85 15.34 -7.97
C LEU A 307 -5.19 13.83 -7.97
N GLN A 308 -6.45 13.47 -8.26
CA GLN A 308 -6.84 12.06 -8.45
C GLN A 308 -6.12 11.41 -9.63
N SER A 309 -5.98 12.12 -10.74
CA SER A 309 -5.29 11.62 -11.93
C SER A 309 -3.79 11.40 -11.68
N ILE A 310 -3.12 12.33 -10.98
CA ILE A 310 -1.73 12.19 -10.56
C ILE A 310 -1.56 10.97 -9.65
N TYR A 311 -2.42 10.81 -8.64
CA TYR A 311 -2.43 9.64 -7.76
C TYR A 311 -2.55 8.33 -8.57
N ALA A 312 -3.49 8.27 -9.52
CA ALA A 312 -3.74 7.06 -10.31
C ALA A 312 -2.59 6.76 -11.28
N GLU A 313 -2.01 7.79 -11.91
CA GLU A 313 -0.88 7.66 -12.83
C GLU A 313 0.41 7.28 -12.12
N VAL A 314 0.69 7.85 -10.94
CA VAL A 314 1.84 7.44 -10.12
C VAL A 314 1.71 5.96 -9.76
N LEU A 315 0.55 5.52 -9.28
CA LEU A 315 0.35 4.10 -8.96
C LEU A 315 0.46 3.20 -10.19
N ARG A 316 -0.07 3.61 -11.34
CA ARG A 316 0.10 2.87 -12.60
C ARG A 316 1.58 2.75 -12.99
N LEU A 317 2.33 3.84 -12.91
CA LEU A 317 3.70 3.89 -13.41
C LEU A 317 4.74 3.28 -12.45
N ARG A 318 4.48 3.38 -11.14
CA ARG A 318 5.48 3.10 -10.10
C ARG A 318 5.18 1.84 -9.29
N THR A 319 4.08 1.13 -9.53
CA THR A 319 3.74 -0.08 -8.76
C THR A 319 4.17 -1.36 -9.46
N GLY A 320 5.15 -2.05 -8.87
CA GLY A 320 5.62 -3.36 -9.30
C GLY A 320 5.22 -4.47 -8.35
N VAL A 321 3.93 -4.61 -8.03
CA VAL A 321 3.42 -5.65 -7.13
C VAL A 321 3.18 -6.96 -7.90
N GLN A 322 3.40 -8.08 -7.23
CA GLN A 322 2.95 -9.39 -7.68
C GLN A 322 1.81 -9.85 -6.78
N THR A 323 0.60 -9.91 -7.32
CA THR A 323 -0.51 -10.52 -6.59
C THR A 323 -0.33 -12.03 -6.68
N VAL A 324 -0.08 -12.66 -5.54
CA VAL A 324 0.10 -14.11 -5.46
C VAL A 324 -1.11 -14.70 -4.76
N PHE A 325 -1.65 -15.78 -5.30
CA PHE A 325 -2.76 -16.49 -4.67
C PHE A 325 -2.75 -17.98 -5.03
N ARG A 326 -3.53 -18.77 -4.27
CA ARG A 326 -3.79 -20.19 -4.55
C ARG A 326 -5.23 -20.55 -4.20
N ASP A 327 -5.79 -21.57 -4.85
CA ASP A 327 -6.99 -22.23 -4.35
C ASP A 327 -6.58 -23.47 -3.55
N ASN A 328 -6.90 -23.51 -2.26
CA ASN A 328 -6.57 -24.64 -1.39
C ASN A 328 -7.52 -25.84 -1.52
N ARG A 329 -8.64 -25.67 -2.23
CA ARG A 329 -9.78 -26.59 -2.24
C ARG A 329 -9.95 -27.24 -3.59
N ASN A 330 -9.95 -26.45 -4.66
CA ASN A 330 -10.31 -26.89 -6.00
C ASN A 330 -9.21 -26.56 -7.01
N ASP A 331 -9.28 -27.21 -8.17
CA ASP A 331 -8.57 -26.77 -9.36
C ASP A 331 -9.20 -25.43 -9.82
N LEU A 332 -8.37 -24.49 -10.25
CA LEU A 332 -8.81 -23.15 -10.63
C LEU A 332 -8.87 -23.02 -12.16
N GLN A 333 -10.07 -22.80 -12.68
CA GLN A 333 -10.27 -22.45 -14.09
C GLN A 333 -10.10 -20.94 -14.31
N VAL A 334 -9.23 -20.55 -15.23
CA VAL A 334 -9.06 -19.17 -15.71
C VAL A 334 -9.03 -19.18 -17.24
N ASN A 335 -10.13 -18.77 -17.85
CA ASN A 335 -10.33 -18.81 -19.31
C ASN A 335 -10.00 -20.21 -19.85
N ASP A 336 -9.01 -20.34 -20.73
CA ASP A 336 -8.62 -21.63 -21.36
C ASP A 336 -7.69 -22.49 -20.47
N TRP A 337 -7.30 -21.99 -19.30
CA TRP A 337 -6.30 -22.63 -18.43
C TRP A 337 -6.94 -23.21 -17.17
N CYS A 338 -6.53 -24.43 -16.81
CA CYS A 338 -6.89 -25.08 -15.55
C CYS A 338 -5.64 -25.27 -14.69
N PHE A 339 -5.63 -24.68 -13.50
CA PHE A 339 -4.52 -24.81 -12.56
C PHE A 339 -4.87 -25.84 -11.48
N PRO A 340 -4.03 -26.86 -11.23
CA PRO A 340 -4.27 -27.82 -10.16
C PRO A 340 -4.40 -27.13 -8.80
N LYS A 341 -5.20 -27.70 -7.91
CA LYS A 341 -5.34 -27.21 -6.52
C LYS A 341 -3.98 -26.99 -5.86
N LYS A 342 -3.88 -25.95 -5.05
CA LYS A 342 -2.67 -25.46 -4.36
C LYS A 342 -1.57 -24.92 -5.27
N SER A 343 -1.82 -24.77 -6.58
CA SER A 343 -0.90 -24.06 -7.47
C SER A 343 -0.75 -22.61 -7.05
N LEU A 344 0.49 -22.10 -7.05
CA LEU A 344 0.79 -20.69 -6.83
C LEU A 344 0.65 -19.93 -8.15
N ILE A 345 -0.27 -18.97 -8.19
CA ILE A 345 -0.56 -18.16 -9.37
C ILE A 345 -0.17 -16.72 -9.06
N ILE A 346 0.57 -16.10 -9.98
CA ILE A 346 1.12 -14.76 -9.87
C ILE A 346 0.52 -13.89 -10.98
N VAL A 347 -0.05 -12.76 -10.57
CA VAL A 347 -0.49 -11.69 -11.47
C VAL A 347 0.39 -10.46 -11.25
N PRO A 348 1.35 -10.19 -12.16
CA PRO A 348 2.19 -9.01 -12.08
C PRO A 348 1.42 -7.75 -12.50
N THR A 349 1.53 -6.67 -11.74
CA THR A 349 0.85 -5.41 -12.07
C THR A 349 1.45 -4.71 -13.28
N MET A 350 2.78 -4.74 -13.44
CA MET A 350 3.50 -3.99 -14.48
C MET A 350 3.06 -4.34 -15.90
N ASP A 351 2.76 -5.62 -16.19
CA ASP A 351 2.27 -6.02 -17.52
C ASP A 351 0.96 -5.32 -17.87
N ALA A 352 -0.02 -5.33 -16.96
CA ALA A 352 -1.30 -4.66 -17.15
C ALA A 352 -1.14 -3.14 -17.16
N HIS A 353 -0.30 -2.59 -16.28
CA HIS A 353 -0.10 -1.16 -16.12
C HIS A 353 0.65 -0.51 -17.28
N HIS A 354 1.46 -1.25 -18.03
CA HIS A 354 2.23 -0.74 -19.16
C HIS A 354 1.72 -1.18 -20.54
N ASP A 355 0.59 -1.90 -20.59
CA ASP A 355 -0.03 -2.40 -21.81
C ASP A 355 -0.39 -1.27 -22.80
N SER A 356 0.42 -1.12 -23.86
CA SER A 356 0.26 -0.11 -24.90
C SER A 356 -0.97 -0.31 -25.79
N THR A 357 -1.61 -1.49 -25.71
CA THR A 357 -2.86 -1.79 -26.43
C THR A 357 -4.08 -1.23 -25.71
N TYR A 358 -3.99 -1.01 -24.39
CA TYR A 358 -5.07 -0.46 -23.58
C TYR A 358 -4.86 1.01 -23.23
N TRP A 359 -3.69 1.36 -22.68
CA TRP A 359 -3.48 2.69 -22.12
C TRP A 359 -3.39 3.76 -23.21
N ASN A 360 -4.12 4.85 -23.01
CA ASN A 360 -4.10 5.99 -23.90
C ASN A 360 -2.69 6.60 -23.94
N THR A 361 -2.15 6.75 -25.15
CA THR A 361 -0.83 7.35 -25.39
C THR A 361 -0.92 8.68 -26.12
N LYS A 362 -2.13 9.17 -26.41
CA LYS A 362 -2.38 10.35 -27.26
C LYS A 362 -1.55 10.31 -28.54
N ASN A 363 -1.78 9.25 -29.33
CA ASN A 363 -1.05 8.97 -30.58
C ASN A 363 0.48 8.90 -30.40
N GLY A 364 0.94 8.34 -29.27
CA GLY A 364 2.36 8.17 -28.97
C GLY A 364 3.04 9.34 -28.25
N LEU A 365 2.38 10.49 -28.10
CA LEU A 365 2.91 11.65 -27.38
C LEU A 365 3.20 11.37 -25.89
N HIS A 366 2.41 10.49 -25.28
CA HIS A 366 2.53 10.10 -23.88
C HIS A 366 2.73 8.57 -23.73
N PRO A 367 3.96 8.06 -23.94
CA PRO A 367 4.26 6.64 -23.80
C PRO A 367 3.81 6.06 -22.45
N THR A 368 3.50 4.76 -22.42
CA THR A 368 3.02 4.09 -21.21
C THR A 368 4.08 3.98 -20.10
N ASN A 369 5.36 4.16 -20.42
CA ASN A 369 6.47 4.17 -19.47
C ASN A 369 6.89 5.57 -19.02
N ARG A 370 6.11 6.61 -19.35
CA ARG A 370 6.32 7.99 -18.90
C ARG A 370 5.11 8.47 -18.12
N PHE A 371 5.35 9.35 -17.16
CA PHE A 371 4.30 9.99 -16.38
C PHE A 371 3.53 10.98 -17.25
N TRP A 372 2.21 10.94 -17.19
CA TRP A 372 1.31 11.92 -17.79
C TRP A 372 0.18 12.25 -16.81
N SER A 373 0.22 13.45 -16.24
CA SER A 373 -0.73 13.92 -15.21
C SER A 373 -2.18 13.81 -15.63
N ASP A 374 -2.47 13.92 -16.94
CA ASP A 374 -3.84 14.00 -17.45
C ASP A 374 -4.35 12.66 -17.97
N ARG A 375 -3.58 11.56 -17.81
CA ARG A 375 -3.96 10.24 -18.36
C ARG A 375 -5.31 9.76 -17.86
N PHE A 376 -5.69 10.09 -16.64
CA PHE A 376 -6.99 9.71 -16.06
C PHE A 376 -8.01 10.86 -16.09
N LEU A 377 -7.80 11.89 -16.92
CA LEU A 377 -8.73 13.00 -17.10
C LEU A 377 -9.48 12.86 -18.42
N ALA A 378 -10.82 12.93 -18.35
CA ALA A 378 -11.67 13.14 -19.50
C ALA A 378 -12.01 14.64 -19.61
N TYR A 379 -11.76 15.22 -20.77
CA TYR A 379 -12.01 16.63 -21.07
C TYR A 379 -13.31 16.79 -21.87
N PRO A 380 -14.16 17.77 -21.52
CA PRO A 380 -15.28 18.16 -22.37
C PRO A 380 -14.79 18.52 -23.78
N GLY A 381 -15.41 17.95 -24.82
CA GLY A 381 -15.05 18.23 -26.21
C GLY A 381 -13.84 17.46 -26.75
N ASP A 382 -13.18 16.61 -25.95
CA ASP A 382 -12.13 15.70 -26.43
C ASP A 382 -12.50 14.24 -26.14
N PRO A 383 -13.20 13.55 -27.08
CA PRO A 383 -13.56 12.14 -26.94
C PRO A 383 -12.36 11.19 -26.86
N SER A 384 -11.15 11.65 -27.23
CA SER A 384 -9.93 10.87 -27.18
C SER A 384 -9.21 10.95 -25.83
N SER A 385 -9.71 11.76 -24.91
CA SER A 385 -9.19 11.91 -23.56
C SER A 385 -9.61 10.76 -22.63
N GLY A 386 -8.93 10.65 -21.49
CA GLY A 386 -9.12 9.56 -20.54
C GLY A 386 -8.13 8.40 -20.70
N PRO A 387 -8.22 7.38 -19.83
CA PRO A 387 -7.14 6.42 -19.62
C PRO A 387 -7.03 5.34 -20.70
N SER A 388 -8.09 5.06 -21.44
CA SER A 388 -8.16 4.00 -22.44
C SER A 388 -8.01 4.56 -23.85
N ARG A 389 -7.46 3.76 -24.77
CA ARG A 389 -7.50 4.03 -26.22
C ARG A 389 -8.90 3.84 -26.81
N GLU A 390 -9.68 2.95 -26.20
CA GLU A 390 -11.08 2.74 -26.55
C GLU A 390 -11.92 3.82 -25.90
N VAL A 391 -12.75 4.50 -26.69
CA VAL A 391 -13.73 5.47 -26.17
C VAL A 391 -14.74 4.71 -25.33
N ASP A 392 -14.78 4.99 -24.03
CA ASP A 392 -15.76 4.39 -23.13
C ASP A 392 -17.07 5.18 -23.21
N PRO A 393 -18.15 4.62 -23.81
CA PRO A 393 -19.42 5.31 -23.98
C PRO A 393 -20.16 5.54 -22.65
N THR A 394 -19.70 4.91 -21.56
CA THR A 394 -20.24 5.13 -20.22
C THR A 394 -19.64 6.36 -19.54
N ILE A 395 -18.55 6.93 -20.08
CA ILE A 395 -18.06 8.25 -19.70
C ILE A 395 -19.00 9.30 -20.29
N ARG A 396 -20.16 9.45 -19.65
CA ARG A 396 -21.11 10.52 -19.97
C ARG A 396 -20.64 11.79 -19.29
N MET A 397 -20.30 12.79 -20.09
CA MET A 397 -20.12 14.16 -19.60
C MET A 397 -21.49 14.69 -19.18
N GLY A 398 -21.59 15.23 -17.96
CA GLY A 398 -22.83 15.87 -17.53
C GLY A 398 -23.10 17.12 -18.39
N ALA A 399 -24.36 17.35 -18.77
CA ALA A 399 -24.74 18.59 -19.45
C ALA A 399 -24.31 19.80 -18.58
N GLY A 400 -23.46 20.68 -19.12
CA GLY A 400 -22.95 21.87 -18.41
C GLY A 400 -21.61 21.72 -17.67
N GLN A 401 -20.93 20.56 -17.73
CA GLN A 401 -19.58 20.43 -17.18
C GLN A 401 -18.54 21.19 -18.03
N GLN A 402 -17.87 22.19 -17.45
CA GLN A 402 -16.87 23.02 -18.13
C GLN A 402 -15.42 22.54 -17.95
N GLY A 403 -15.12 21.76 -16.91
CA GLY A 403 -13.76 21.30 -16.57
C GLY A 403 -13.53 19.80 -16.75
N PRO A 404 -12.27 19.33 -16.67
CA PRO A 404 -11.94 17.91 -16.77
C PRO A 404 -12.52 17.11 -15.61
N ARG A 405 -12.89 15.86 -15.88
CA ARG A 405 -13.38 14.90 -14.89
C ARG A 405 -12.36 13.77 -14.70
N TYR A 406 -12.10 13.39 -13.46
CA TYR A 406 -11.37 12.16 -13.18
C TYR A 406 -12.16 10.92 -13.59
N VAL A 407 -11.52 10.05 -14.37
CA VAL A 407 -12.04 8.75 -14.79
C VAL A 407 -11.36 7.67 -13.97
N SER A 408 -12.10 7.12 -13.00
CA SER A 408 -11.60 6.02 -12.19
C SER A 408 -11.41 4.76 -13.02
N ALA A 409 -10.18 4.23 -13.03
CA ALA A 409 -9.88 2.93 -13.62
C ALA A 409 -10.00 1.78 -12.60
N SER A 410 -10.55 2.01 -11.40
CA SER A 410 -10.63 1.02 -10.32
C SER A 410 -11.42 -0.24 -10.66
N SER A 411 -12.40 -0.12 -11.56
CA SER A 411 -13.18 -1.23 -12.12
C SER A 411 -12.50 -1.87 -13.34
N SER A 412 -11.47 -1.25 -13.91
CA SER A 412 -10.76 -1.79 -15.07
C SER A 412 -9.85 -2.95 -14.65
N ASP A 413 -9.69 -3.93 -15.54
CA ASP A 413 -8.74 -5.02 -15.39
C ASP A 413 -7.31 -4.64 -15.83
N ALA A 414 -7.10 -3.37 -16.17
CA ALA A 414 -5.82 -2.79 -16.52
C ALA A 414 -5.15 -2.03 -15.37
N TRP A 415 -5.93 -1.47 -14.43
CA TRP A 415 -5.41 -0.71 -13.29
C TRP A 415 -5.59 -1.50 -11.99
N ILE A 416 -4.56 -2.29 -11.65
CA ILE A 416 -4.55 -3.19 -10.48
C ILE A 416 -3.43 -2.90 -9.45
N PRO A 417 -3.13 -1.63 -9.07
CA PRO A 417 -2.01 -1.32 -8.16
C PRO A 417 -2.18 -1.91 -6.75
N TYR A 418 -3.41 -2.18 -6.35
CA TYR A 418 -3.74 -2.80 -5.06
C TYR A 418 -3.91 -4.32 -5.15
N GLY A 419 -3.56 -4.93 -6.28
CA GLY A 419 -3.86 -6.33 -6.57
C GLY A 419 -5.28 -6.55 -7.09
N VAL A 420 -5.74 -7.81 -7.06
CA VAL A 420 -6.95 -8.27 -7.77
C VAL A 420 -7.90 -9.01 -6.83
N GLY A 421 -9.21 -8.82 -7.02
CA GLY A 421 -10.26 -9.62 -6.37
C GLY A 421 -10.40 -9.40 -4.86
N GLU A 422 -10.91 -10.42 -4.15
CA GLU A 422 -11.13 -10.38 -2.69
C GLU A 422 -9.83 -10.29 -1.87
N ARG A 423 -8.67 -10.44 -2.53
CA ARG A 423 -7.32 -10.32 -1.95
C ARG A 423 -6.64 -8.99 -2.29
N ALA A 424 -7.36 -8.06 -2.91
CA ALA A 424 -6.87 -6.70 -3.08
C ALA A 424 -6.57 -6.05 -1.72
N CYS A 425 -5.56 -5.17 -1.69
CA CYS A 425 -5.05 -4.55 -0.47
C CYS A 425 -6.19 -3.96 0.38
N PRO A 426 -6.34 -4.38 1.66
CA PRO A 426 -7.37 -3.85 2.54
C PRO A 426 -7.15 -2.37 2.85
N GLY A 427 -5.89 -1.93 2.93
CA GLY A 427 -5.50 -0.55 3.23
C GLY A 427 -5.65 0.46 2.08
N ARG A 428 -6.12 0.05 0.89
CA ARG A 428 -6.17 0.90 -0.32
C ARG A 428 -6.89 2.25 -0.12
N HIS A 429 -7.92 2.27 0.72
CA HIS A 429 -8.67 3.50 1.01
C HIS A 429 -7.90 4.44 1.91
N PHE A 430 -7.20 3.90 2.92
CA PHE A 430 -6.28 4.68 3.75
C PHE A 430 -5.11 5.19 2.92
N ALA A 431 -4.46 4.32 2.13
CA ALA A 431 -3.34 4.69 1.26
C ALA A 431 -3.69 5.85 0.34
N ARG A 432 -4.87 5.81 -0.30
CA ARG A 432 -5.37 6.94 -1.09
C ARG A 432 -5.49 8.21 -0.26
N ARG A 433 -6.10 8.14 0.93
CA ARG A 433 -6.26 9.31 1.80
C ARG A 433 -4.93 9.91 2.24
N GLU A 434 -4.00 9.07 2.68
CA GLU A 434 -2.66 9.45 3.10
C GLU A 434 -1.89 10.13 1.95
N MET A 435 -1.89 9.53 0.76
CA MET A 435 -1.19 10.09 -0.41
C MET A 435 -1.72 11.46 -0.83
N LEU A 436 -3.05 11.62 -0.89
CA LEU A 436 -3.68 12.89 -1.25
C LEU A 436 -3.42 13.96 -0.20
N ALA A 437 -3.58 13.61 1.08
CA ALA A 437 -3.36 14.52 2.20
C ALA A 437 -1.90 14.98 2.27
N PHE A 438 -0.96 14.04 2.20
CA PHE A 438 0.47 14.36 2.16
C PHE A 438 0.77 15.30 0.99
N CYS A 439 0.29 14.96 -0.21
CA CYS A 439 0.53 15.79 -1.39
C CYS A 439 -0.02 17.22 -1.22
N ALA A 440 -1.26 17.37 -0.75
CA ALA A 440 -1.88 18.68 -0.52
C ALA A 440 -1.09 19.49 0.51
N ILE A 441 -0.80 18.90 1.68
CA ILE A 441 -0.03 19.54 2.76
C ILE A 441 1.31 20.05 2.22
N ILE A 442 2.05 19.23 1.47
CA ILE A 442 3.36 19.65 0.97
C ILE A 442 3.23 20.75 -0.10
N VAL A 443 2.33 20.58 -1.08
CA VAL A 443 2.15 21.54 -2.18
C VAL A 443 1.69 22.91 -1.70
N GLU A 444 0.81 22.96 -0.70
CA GLU A 444 0.29 24.20 -0.12
C GLU A 444 1.34 24.92 0.74
N ASN A 445 2.19 24.19 1.46
CA ASN A 445 3.07 24.79 2.48
C ASN A 445 4.51 25.01 2.03
N PHE A 446 5.00 24.34 0.98
CA PHE A 446 6.42 24.37 0.62
C PHE A 446 6.71 24.64 -0.86
N ASP A 447 7.80 25.35 -1.09
CA ASP A 447 8.49 25.34 -2.38
C ASP A 447 9.64 24.33 -2.29
N ILE A 448 9.75 23.47 -3.31
CA ILE A 448 10.78 22.43 -3.40
C ILE A 448 11.46 22.54 -4.76
N GLU A 449 12.78 22.60 -4.78
CA GLU A 449 13.58 22.46 -5.99
C GLU A 449 14.25 21.08 -6.01
N LEU A 450 14.34 20.46 -7.18
CA LEU A 450 14.97 19.15 -7.38
C LEU A 450 16.17 19.27 -8.34
N PRO A 451 17.36 19.68 -7.86
CA PRO A 451 18.50 20.05 -8.72
C PRO A 451 19.02 18.94 -9.64
N LEU A 452 18.88 17.66 -9.27
CA LEU A 452 19.29 16.56 -10.16
C LEU A 452 18.32 16.33 -11.34
N LEU A 453 17.06 16.75 -11.21
CA LEU A 453 16.03 16.51 -12.22
C LEU A 453 16.07 17.51 -13.37
N SER A 454 16.59 18.71 -13.14
CA SER A 454 16.81 19.73 -14.17
C SER A 454 17.80 19.29 -15.25
N LYS A 455 18.66 18.29 -14.97
CA LYS A 455 19.71 17.81 -15.91
C LYS A 455 19.28 16.65 -16.81
N HIS A 456 18.35 15.79 -16.38
CA HIS A 456 18.01 14.55 -17.08
C HIS A 456 16.51 14.39 -17.42
N GLY A 457 15.63 15.24 -16.87
CA GLY A 457 14.19 15.26 -17.19
C GLY A 457 13.39 14.04 -16.69
N TYR A 458 14.01 13.04 -16.06
CA TYR A 458 13.32 11.91 -15.43
C TYR A 458 14.14 11.24 -14.32
N VAL A 459 13.46 10.67 -13.31
CA VAL A 459 14.08 9.79 -12.30
C VAL A 459 13.83 8.33 -12.69
N PRO A 460 14.90 7.54 -12.93
CA PRO A 460 14.76 6.09 -13.13
C PRO A 460 14.35 5.40 -11.84
N ALA A 461 13.44 4.43 -11.94
CA ALA A 461 13.07 3.58 -10.82
C ALA A 461 14.07 2.42 -10.64
N ASN A 462 14.21 1.95 -9.40
CA ASN A 462 15.00 0.81 -9.01
C ASN A 462 14.14 -0.46 -9.03
N ASN A 463 14.47 -1.39 -9.93
CA ASN A 463 13.78 -2.66 -10.04
C ASN A 463 14.18 -3.65 -8.92
N THR A 464 15.11 -3.30 -8.04
CA THR A 464 15.47 -4.12 -6.87
C THR A 464 14.26 -4.38 -5.97
N PHE A 465 13.23 -3.54 -5.99
CA PHE A 465 11.99 -3.70 -5.22
C PHE A 465 10.81 -4.30 -6.02
N TYR A 466 11.04 -4.72 -7.27
CA TYR A 466 10.02 -5.37 -8.07
C TYR A 466 9.53 -6.67 -7.41
N GLY A 467 8.21 -6.86 -7.36
CA GLY A 467 7.52 -7.94 -6.69
C GLY A 467 6.88 -7.54 -5.36
N LEU A 468 7.42 -6.51 -4.69
CA LEU A 468 7.05 -6.18 -3.30
C LEU A 468 6.17 -4.96 -3.12
N GLY A 469 6.01 -4.10 -4.13
CA GLY A 469 5.41 -2.81 -3.88
C GLY A 469 5.67 -1.73 -4.90
N VAL A 470 5.68 -0.50 -4.39
CA VAL A 470 6.03 0.71 -5.15
C VAL A 470 7.55 0.77 -5.33
N LEU A 471 7.99 0.95 -6.58
CA LEU A 471 9.40 1.05 -6.94
C LEU A 471 10.00 2.32 -6.35
N ARG A 472 11.25 2.26 -5.90
CA ARG A 472 11.97 3.41 -5.36
C ARG A 472 12.80 4.13 -6.43
N PRO A 473 13.20 5.40 -6.25
CA PRO A 473 14.23 6.01 -7.06
C PRO A 473 15.50 5.16 -7.13
N LYS A 474 16.19 5.15 -8.28
CA LYS A 474 17.47 4.43 -8.44
C LYS A 474 18.61 5.08 -7.67
N THR A 475 18.54 6.39 -7.48
CA THR A 475 19.54 7.20 -6.78
C THR A 475 18.84 8.12 -5.81
N SER A 476 19.53 8.53 -4.76
CA SER A 476 19.08 9.60 -3.87
C SER A 476 18.76 10.86 -4.67
N ILE A 477 17.77 11.61 -4.20
CA ILE A 477 17.29 12.83 -4.85
C ILE A 477 17.60 14.02 -3.94
N PRO A 478 18.73 14.72 -4.15
CA PRO A 478 19.00 15.99 -3.48
C PRO A 478 17.92 16.99 -3.82
N PHE A 479 17.58 17.82 -2.85
CA PHE A 479 16.51 18.79 -2.96
C PHE A 479 16.84 20.05 -2.17
N ARG A 480 16.13 21.14 -2.48
CA ARG A 480 16.05 22.33 -1.64
C ARG A 480 14.60 22.54 -1.25
N ILE A 481 14.36 22.97 -0.01
CA ILE A 481 13.01 23.22 0.50
C ILE A 481 12.97 24.53 1.28
N LYS A 482 11.85 25.25 1.17
CA LYS A 482 11.48 26.35 2.06
C LYS A 482 9.97 26.38 2.27
N ARG A 483 9.53 26.98 3.36
CA ARG A 483 8.12 27.31 3.60
C ARG A 483 7.68 28.40 2.61
N ARG A 484 6.49 28.24 2.04
CA ARG A 484 5.86 29.23 1.17
C ARG A 484 5.44 30.45 1.97
N SER A 485 5.58 31.60 1.32
CA SER A 485 5.11 32.91 1.82
C SER A 485 3.61 33.05 1.73
#